data_AF-A0A9E5BL19-F1
#
_entry.id   AF-A0A9E5BL19-F1
#
_cell.length_a   1.000
_cell.length_b   1.000
_cell.length_c   1.000
_cell.angle_alpha   90.00
_cell.angle_beta   90.00
_cell.angle_gamma   90.00
#
_symmetry.space_group_name_H-M   'P 1'
#
loop_
_entity.id
_entity.type
_entity.pdbx_description
1 polymer ?
#
loop_
_entity_poly.entity_id
_entity_poly.type
_entity_poly.pdbx_seq_one_letter_code
_entity_poly.pdbx_strand_id
1 'polypeptide(L)'
;MIYTDIGRDGMLKGINLEATVKLAQSVRIPVIASGGLSSKKDIQALCAVEDEGVMGVIAGRSIYNGDIDLTEAQQYADQLSKAK
;
A
#
# COMPACT_ATOMS: atom_id res chain seq x y z
N MET A 1 -6.08 -1.59 -11.46
CA MET A 1 -5.41 -0.35 -11.89
C MET A 1 -4.27 -0.05 -10.94
N ILE A 2 -3.13 0.45 -11.41
CA ILE A 2 -2.03 0.89 -10.55
C ILE A 2 -2.13 2.41 -10.42
N TYR A 3 -2.14 2.90 -9.18
CA TYR A 3 -2.09 4.32 -8.86
C TYR A 3 -0.75 4.65 -8.21
N THR A 4 0.06 5.47 -8.88
CA THR A 4 1.33 5.95 -8.34
C THR A 4 1.21 7.40 -7.92
N ASP A 5 1.41 7.68 -6.63
CA ASP A 5 1.60 9.06 -6.17
C ASP A 5 3.03 9.52 -6.47
N ILE A 6 3.18 10.20 -7.61
CA ILE A 6 4.47 10.78 -8.06
C ILE A 6 5.02 11.77 -7.02
N GLY A 7 4.12 12.48 -6.32
CA GLY A 7 4.48 13.41 -5.26
C GLY A 7 4.98 12.74 -3.99
N ARG A 8 5.04 11.40 -3.92
CA ARG A 8 5.61 10.62 -2.81
C ARG A 8 6.57 9.52 -3.26
N ASP A 9 6.62 9.25 -4.56
CA ASP A 9 7.47 8.21 -5.11
C ASP A 9 8.95 8.45 -4.81
N GLY A 10 9.63 7.40 -4.35
CA GLY A 10 11.02 7.45 -3.90
C GLY A 10 11.30 8.30 -2.65
N MET A 11 10.31 8.97 -2.05
CA MET A 11 10.52 9.83 -0.87
C MET A 11 10.43 9.09 0.47
N LEU A 12 9.92 7.86 0.50
CA LEU A 12 9.75 7.05 1.73
C LEU A 12 8.99 7.79 2.85
N LYS A 13 7.99 8.61 2.47
CA LYS A 13 7.16 9.42 3.39
C LYS A 13 5.79 8.80 3.70
N GLY A 14 5.62 7.52 3.40
CA GLY A 14 4.36 6.81 3.55
C GLY A 14 3.42 6.94 2.35
N ILE A 15 2.52 5.99 2.23
CA ILE A 15 1.54 5.91 1.12
C ILE A 15 0.51 7.03 1.26
N ASN A 16 0.03 7.56 0.13
CA ASN A 16 -1.12 8.47 0.11
C ASN A 16 -2.43 7.68 0.18
N LEU A 17 -2.79 7.27 1.40
CA LEU A 17 -3.97 6.44 1.65
C LEU A 17 -5.26 7.14 1.21
N GLU A 18 -5.41 8.42 1.56
CA GLU A 18 -6.62 9.20 1.24
C GLU A 18 -6.87 9.28 -0.27
N ALA A 19 -5.85 9.59 -1.05
CA ALA A 19 -5.98 9.64 -2.50
C ALA A 19 -6.24 8.25 -3.11
N THR A 20 -5.60 7.22 -2.57
CA THR A 20 -5.78 5.84 -3.03
C THR A 20 -7.22 5.38 -2.81
N VAL A 21 -7.78 5.61 -1.63
CA VAL A 21 -9.17 5.24 -1.28
C VAL A 21 -10.17 6.03 -2.13
N LYS A 22 -9.99 7.36 -2.25
CA LYS A 22 -10.86 8.20 -3.10
C LYS A 22 -10.89 7.69 -4.54
N LEU A 23 -9.75 7.30 -5.07
CA LEU A 23 -9.66 6.73 -6.41
C LEU A 23 -10.35 5.37 -6.49
N ALA A 24 -10.08 4.47 -5.53
CA ALA A 24 -10.69 3.14 -5.47
C ALA A 24 -12.22 3.21 -5.44
N GLN A 25 -12.80 4.10 -4.64
CA GLN A 25 -14.25 4.33 -4.55
C GLN A 25 -14.85 4.90 -5.85
N SER A 26 -14.06 5.56 -6.69
CA SER A 26 -14.52 6.17 -7.95
C SER A 26 -14.51 5.21 -9.15
N VAL A 27 -13.91 4.03 -9.01
CA VAL A 27 -13.76 3.05 -10.08
C VAL A 27 -14.37 1.70 -9.68
N ARG A 28 -14.67 0.85 -10.67
CA ARG A 28 -15.20 -0.50 -10.43
C ARG A 28 -14.13 -1.59 -10.48
N ILE A 29 -12.88 -1.20 -10.68
CA ILE A 29 -11.75 -2.13 -10.79
C ILE A 29 -10.83 -1.95 -9.58
N PRO A 30 -10.24 -3.04 -9.05
CA PRO A 30 -9.38 -2.94 -7.89
C PRO A 30 -8.17 -2.03 -8.12
N VAL A 31 -7.76 -1.30 -7.08
CA VAL A 31 -6.63 -0.36 -7.11
C VAL A 31 -5.43 -0.93 -6.36
N ILE A 32 -4.26 -0.84 -6.97
CA ILE A 32 -2.97 -1.12 -6.35
C ILE A 32 -2.30 0.22 -6.06
N ALA A 33 -1.98 0.48 -4.80
CA ALA A 33 -1.26 1.68 -4.39
C ALA A 33 0.22 1.60 -4.79
N SER A 34 0.83 2.74 -5.11
CA SER A 34 2.26 2.85 -5.43
C SER A 34 2.75 4.25 -5.08
N GLY A 35 4.04 4.38 -4.76
CA GLY A 35 4.67 5.64 -4.39
C GLY A 35 4.66 5.91 -2.88
N GLY A 36 5.77 5.62 -2.22
CA GLY A 36 6.03 6.07 -0.85
C GLY A 36 5.91 5.02 0.27
N LEU A 37 5.69 3.74 -0.03
CA LEU A 37 5.67 2.67 1.00
C LEU A 37 6.97 2.66 1.80
N SER A 38 6.88 2.84 3.11
CA SER A 38 8.04 3.08 3.98
C SER A 38 8.04 2.30 5.29
N SER A 39 6.89 1.78 5.74
CA SER A 39 6.80 1.12 7.04
C SER A 39 5.67 0.09 7.15
N LYS A 40 5.72 -0.75 8.19
CA LYS A 40 4.63 -1.66 8.56
C LYS A 40 3.31 -0.93 8.85
N LYS A 41 3.37 0.35 9.27
CA LYS A 41 2.16 1.18 9.49
C LYS A 41 1.42 1.45 8.18
N ASP A 42 2.15 1.67 7.08
CA ASP A 42 1.55 1.87 5.76
C ASP A 42 0.79 0.59 5.34
N ILE A 43 1.38 -0.58 5.57
CA ILE A 43 0.76 -1.89 5.29
C ILE A 43 -0.52 -2.04 6.10
N GLN A 44 -0.46 -1.78 7.41
CA GLN A 44 -1.63 -1.87 8.28
C GLN A 44 -2.76 -0.94 7.84
N ALA A 45 -2.43 0.29 7.46
CA ALA A 45 -3.41 1.27 7.01
C ALA A 45 -4.07 0.86 5.68
N LEU A 46 -3.30 0.24 4.77
CA LEU A 46 -3.82 -0.29 3.51
C LEU A 46 -4.74 -1.50 3.71
N CYS A 47 -4.35 -2.47 4.54
CA CYS A 47 -5.20 -3.63 4.87
C CYS A 47 -6.51 -3.21 5.54
N ALA A 48 -6.48 -2.15 6.36
CA ALA A 48 -7.68 -1.65 7.02
C ALA A 48 -8.75 -1.17 6.01
N VAL A 49 -8.34 -0.69 4.83
CA VAL A 49 -9.22 -0.15 3.78
C VAL A 49 -9.36 -1.06 2.57
N GLU A 50 -9.02 -2.35 2.68
CA GLU A 50 -9.10 -3.29 1.55
C GLU A 50 -10.51 -3.36 0.93
N ASP A 51 -11.55 -3.28 1.77
CA ASP A 51 -12.97 -3.31 1.37
C ASP A 51 -13.40 -2.07 0.56
N GLU A 52 -12.60 -1.01 0.58
CA GLU A 52 -12.82 0.21 -0.23
C GLU A 52 -12.32 0.05 -1.68
N GLY A 53 -11.86 -1.16 -2.06
CA GLY A 53 -11.38 -1.48 -3.40
C GLY A 53 -9.86 -1.42 -3.57
N VAL A 54 -9.10 -1.34 -2.47
CA VAL A 54 -7.64 -1.37 -2.47
C VAL A 54 -7.16 -2.82 -2.35
N MET A 55 -6.51 -3.35 -3.39
CA MET A 55 -6.10 -4.76 -3.44
C MET A 55 -4.66 -5.02 -3.00
N GLY A 56 -3.84 -3.99 -2.88
CA GLY A 56 -2.44 -4.16 -2.54
C GLY A 56 -1.60 -2.91 -2.80
N VAL A 57 -0.28 -3.08 -2.67
CA VAL A 57 0.70 -2.02 -2.81
C VAL A 57 1.98 -2.50 -3.49
N ILE A 58 2.59 -1.64 -4.29
CA ILE A 58 3.92 -1.86 -4.87
C ILE A 58 4.98 -1.30 -3.93
N ALA A 59 5.87 -2.18 -3.48
CA ALA A 59 7.07 -1.82 -2.72
C ALA A 59 8.25 -1.69 -3.68
N GLY A 60 8.92 -0.53 -3.67
CA GLY A 60 10.08 -0.25 -4.50
C GLY A 60 11.33 -0.03 -3.67
N ARG A 61 11.78 1.23 -3.60
CA ARG A 61 13.01 1.66 -2.90
C ARG A 61 13.15 1.15 -1.47
N SER A 62 12.06 1.03 -0.71
CA SER A 62 12.07 0.52 0.67
C SER A 62 12.56 -0.92 0.77
N ILE A 63 12.30 -1.77 -0.23
CA ILE A 63 12.87 -3.12 -0.29
C ILE A 63 14.36 -3.06 -0.57
N TYR A 64 14.77 -2.26 -1.57
CA TYR A 64 16.18 -2.17 -1.98
C TYR A 64 17.08 -1.54 -0.92
N ASN A 65 16.55 -0.65 -0.09
CA ASN A 65 17.25 -0.04 1.03
C ASN A 65 17.29 -0.92 2.29
N GLY A 66 16.49 -2.00 2.33
CA GLY A 66 16.32 -2.83 3.53
C GLY A 66 15.42 -2.21 4.61
N ASP A 67 14.70 -1.13 4.30
CA ASP A 67 13.72 -0.51 5.21
C ASP A 67 12.53 -1.44 5.47
N ILE A 68 12.19 -2.27 4.47
CA ILE A 68 11.14 -3.27 4.52
C ILE A 68 11.70 -4.60 4.00
N ASP A 69 11.55 -5.66 4.78
CA ASP A 69 11.69 -7.02 4.26
C ASP A 69 10.39 -7.45 3.57
N LEU A 70 10.49 -7.91 2.31
CA LEU A 70 9.31 -8.26 1.50
C LEU A 70 8.56 -9.46 2.09
N THR A 71 9.28 -10.47 2.59
CA THR A 71 8.69 -11.68 3.14
C THR A 71 7.93 -11.36 4.44
N GLU A 72 8.54 -10.61 5.35
CA GLU A 72 7.87 -10.15 6.57
C GLU A 72 6.67 -9.26 6.27
N ALA A 73 6.80 -8.35 5.31
CA ALA A 73 5.71 -7.46 4.90
C ALA A 73 4.50 -8.23 4.37
N GLN A 74 4.72 -9.22 3.50
CA GLN A 74 3.66 -10.07 2.97
C GLN A 74 2.99 -10.89 4.08
N GLN A 75 3.79 -11.52 4.96
CA GLN A 75 3.24 -12.29 6.09
C GLN A 75 2.40 -11.42 7.01
N TYR A 76 2.84 -10.18 7.26
CA TYR A 76 2.11 -9.23 8.08
C TYR A 76 0.78 -8.81 7.43
N ALA A 77 0.78 -8.54 6.12
CA ALA A 77 -0.45 -8.25 5.36
C ALA A 77 -1.43 -9.43 5.41
N ASP A 78 -0.95 -10.66 5.17
CA ASP A 78 -1.77 -11.88 5.22
C ASP A 78 -2.41 -12.10 6.59
N GLN A 79 -1.69 -11.81 7.68
CA GLN A 79 -2.22 -11.93 9.04
C GLN A 79 -3.34 -10.91 9.30
N LEU A 80 -3.20 -9.69 8.79
CA LEU A 80 -4.20 -8.63 8.96
C LEU A 80 -5.47 -8.93 8.17
N SER A 81 -5.35 -9.35 6.90
CA SER A 81 -6.52 -9.65 6.06
C SER A 81 -7.25 -10.94 6.48
N LYS A 82 -6.55 -11.94 7.04
CA LYS A 82 -7.20 -13.16 7.59
C LYS A 82 -7.94 -12.93 8.92
N ALA A 83 -7.65 -11.83 9.61
CA ALA A 83 -8.29 -11.49 10.88
C ALA A 83 -9.64 -10.77 10.71
N LYS A 84 -10.05 -10.49 9.47
CA LYS A 84 -11.38 -10.00 9.10
C LYS A 84 -12.30 -11.16 8.70
#